data_AF-A0A2S6UGJ7-F1
#
_entry.id   AF-A0A2S6UGJ7-F1
#
_cell.length_a   1.000
_cell.length_b   1.000
_cell.length_c   1.000
_cell.angle_alpha   90.00
_cell.angle_beta   90.00
_cell.angle_gamma   90.00
#
_symmetry.space_group_name_H-M   'P 1'
#
loop_
_entity.id
_entity.type
_entity.pdbx_description
1 polymer ?
#
loop_
_entity_poly.entity_id
_entity_poly.type
_entity_poly.pdbx_seq_one_letter_code
_entity_poly.pdbx_strand_id
1 'polypeptide(L)'
;MDTVLSPQDRDLKAIPLIDAGADGPLTLLDAVPEHLARIIAHGEDHYGSAALRVGDGLSRRWLKRTRNPYIAEIDAVAARIGGPGAYLLNLSFEWTCTAGVGPDPSGDGNRMLRTLDWPLDGLGENLIVARHETDVGPYYDLTWPGFVGTVTAMAPGRFSAAINQPPMHRYTPSCGLDWLIGRARLWWSRELPPLHLLRRVFETCCGYDDARQVLIQTELAMPAFITLSGLAPDQACVIERSE
;
A
#
# COMPACT_ATOMS: atom_id res chain seq x y z
N MET A 1 2.39 8.89 -29.59
CA MET A 1 3.86 8.94 -29.59
C MET A 1 4.28 7.54 -29.16
N ASP A 2 4.51 6.68 -30.13
CA ASP A 2 4.69 5.25 -29.89
C ASP A 2 6.07 5.04 -29.26
N THR A 3 6.08 4.70 -27.98
CA THR A 3 7.30 4.41 -27.24
C THR A 3 7.89 3.12 -27.80
N VAL A 4 8.94 3.22 -28.60
CA VAL A 4 9.68 2.06 -29.09
C VAL A 4 10.39 1.43 -27.89
N LEU A 5 9.78 0.38 -27.35
CA LEU A 5 10.32 -0.45 -26.29
C LEU A 5 11.69 -1.00 -26.70
N SER A 6 12.67 -0.90 -25.80
CA SER A 6 14.03 -1.41 -26.00
C SER A 6 14.01 -2.95 -26.12
N PRO A 7 15.07 -3.59 -26.65
CA PRO A 7 15.14 -5.04 -26.71
C PRO A 7 14.99 -5.75 -25.35
N GLN A 8 15.39 -5.10 -24.25
CA GLN A 8 15.21 -5.61 -22.88
C GLN A 8 13.74 -5.58 -22.42
N ASP A 9 12.95 -4.64 -22.95
CA ASP A 9 11.54 -4.49 -22.59
C ASP A 9 10.64 -5.57 -23.21
N ARG A 10 11.15 -6.37 -24.17
CA ARG A 10 10.40 -7.47 -24.79
C ARG A 10 10.20 -8.68 -23.88
N ASP A 11 11.02 -8.82 -22.85
CA ASP A 11 10.94 -9.93 -21.87
C ASP A 11 10.25 -9.51 -20.55
N LEU A 12 9.85 -8.23 -20.42
CA LEU A 12 9.15 -7.75 -19.23
C LEU A 12 7.66 -8.03 -19.33
N LYS A 13 7.09 -8.56 -18.23
CA LYS A 13 5.63 -8.76 -18.12
C LYS A 13 4.95 -7.39 -18.10
N ALA A 14 3.94 -7.22 -18.95
CA ALA A 14 3.09 -6.04 -18.92
C ALA A 14 2.28 -6.03 -17.62
N ILE A 15 2.31 -4.91 -16.89
CA ILE A 15 1.46 -4.70 -15.71
C ILE A 15 0.11 -4.17 -16.21
N PRO A 16 -1.00 -4.85 -15.94
CA PRO A 16 -2.30 -4.42 -16.43
C PRO A 16 -2.75 -3.13 -15.73
N LEU A 17 -3.27 -2.19 -16.52
CA LEU A 17 -3.95 -0.98 -16.03
C LEU A 17 -5.46 -1.25 -16.00
N ILE A 18 -6.05 -1.22 -14.83
CA ILE A 18 -7.48 -1.44 -14.60
C ILE A 18 -8.11 -0.12 -14.14
N ASP A 19 -9.20 0.28 -14.79
CA ASP A 19 -10.00 1.41 -14.33
C ASP A 19 -10.93 0.93 -13.20
N ALA A 20 -10.60 1.31 -11.97
CA ALA A 20 -11.42 1.00 -10.80
C ALA A 20 -12.62 1.94 -10.68
N GLY A 21 -12.56 3.11 -11.35
CA GLY A 21 -13.58 4.15 -11.27
C GLY A 21 -13.83 4.60 -9.83
N ALA A 22 -15.09 4.90 -9.52
CA ALA A 22 -15.57 5.19 -8.16
C ALA A 22 -15.99 3.94 -7.37
N ASP A 23 -16.22 2.81 -8.06
CA ASP A 23 -16.68 1.55 -7.47
C ASP A 23 -15.57 0.80 -6.71
N GLY A 24 -14.33 1.29 -6.82
CA GLY A 24 -13.23 0.98 -5.91
C GLY A 24 -12.71 -0.46 -6.02
N PRO A 25 -12.35 -1.12 -4.90
CA PRO A 25 -11.62 -2.38 -4.90
C PRO A 25 -12.41 -3.60 -5.43
N LEU A 26 -13.74 -3.53 -5.52
CA LEU A 26 -14.56 -4.63 -6.04
C LEU A 26 -14.41 -4.78 -7.56
N THR A 27 -14.36 -3.67 -8.28
CA THR A 27 -14.11 -3.66 -9.73
C THR A 27 -12.77 -4.32 -10.06
N LEU A 28 -11.76 -4.09 -9.23
CA LEU A 28 -10.43 -4.70 -9.39
C LEU A 28 -10.48 -6.22 -9.24
N LEU A 29 -11.23 -6.75 -8.27
CA LEU A 29 -11.38 -8.19 -8.07
C LEU A 29 -11.99 -8.87 -9.30
N ASP A 30 -12.97 -8.22 -9.92
CA ASP A 30 -13.71 -8.78 -11.06
C ASP A 30 -12.96 -8.66 -12.38
N ALA A 31 -12.10 -7.64 -12.50
CA ALA A 31 -11.27 -7.45 -13.69
C ALA A 31 -10.12 -8.47 -13.78
N VAL A 32 -9.56 -8.90 -12.64
CA VAL A 32 -8.40 -9.81 -12.59
C VAL A 32 -8.58 -10.95 -11.56
N PRO A 33 -9.64 -11.78 -11.69
CA PRO A 33 -9.93 -12.84 -10.70
C PRO A 33 -8.82 -13.89 -10.61
N GLU A 34 -8.08 -14.13 -11.70
CA GLU A 34 -6.93 -15.06 -11.68
C GLU A 34 -5.78 -14.53 -10.83
N HIS A 35 -5.53 -13.22 -10.83
CA HIS A 35 -4.47 -12.61 -10.02
C HIS A 35 -4.80 -12.78 -8.53
N LEU A 36 -6.05 -12.53 -8.17
CA LEU A 36 -6.55 -12.74 -6.80
C LEU A 36 -6.38 -14.20 -6.36
N ALA A 37 -6.81 -15.15 -7.18
CA ALA A 37 -6.72 -16.57 -6.86
C ALA A 37 -5.27 -17.00 -6.61
N ARG A 38 -4.31 -16.51 -7.40
CA ARG A 38 -2.88 -16.79 -7.21
C ARG A 38 -2.36 -16.17 -5.91
N ILE A 39 -2.71 -14.92 -5.60
CA ILE A 39 -2.29 -14.26 -4.35
C ILE A 39 -2.79 -15.02 -3.13
N ILE A 40 -4.05 -15.47 -3.15
CA ILE A 40 -4.62 -16.28 -2.06
C ILE A 40 -3.87 -17.60 -1.93
N ALA A 41 -3.65 -18.31 -3.04
CA ALA A 41 -2.93 -19.59 -3.05
C ALA A 41 -1.51 -19.43 -2.49
N HIS A 42 -0.76 -18.43 -2.95
CA HIS A 42 0.58 -18.14 -2.43
C HIS A 42 0.56 -17.77 -0.95
N GLY A 43 -0.43 -17.00 -0.50
CA GLY A 43 -0.61 -16.69 0.92
C GLY A 43 -0.87 -17.94 1.76
N GLU A 44 -1.73 -18.84 1.30
CA GLU A 44 -2.00 -20.12 1.97
C GLU A 44 -0.76 -21.01 2.01
N ASP A 45 0.00 -21.09 0.92
CA ASP A 45 1.24 -21.88 0.84
C ASP A 45 2.33 -21.33 1.76
N HIS A 46 2.47 -20.01 1.84
CA HIS A 46 3.53 -19.36 2.63
C HIS A 46 3.24 -19.39 4.14
N TYR A 47 2.03 -19.02 4.56
CA TYR A 47 1.69 -18.90 5.98
C TYR A 47 1.04 -20.16 6.57
N GLY A 48 0.45 -21.00 5.73
CA GLY A 48 -0.42 -22.08 6.15
C GLY A 48 -1.84 -21.60 6.49
N SER A 49 -2.84 -22.37 6.04
CA SER A 49 -4.27 -22.01 6.17
C SER A 49 -4.73 -21.71 7.60
N ALA A 50 -4.19 -22.40 8.61
CA ALA A 50 -4.56 -22.17 10.00
C ALA A 50 -4.06 -20.82 10.52
N ALA A 51 -2.81 -20.47 10.26
CA ALA A 51 -2.23 -19.18 10.68
C ALA A 51 -2.89 -18.02 9.94
N LEU A 52 -3.16 -18.20 8.64
CA LEU A 52 -3.89 -17.22 7.82
C LEU A 52 -5.26 -16.91 8.42
N ARG A 53 -6.06 -17.93 8.76
CA ARG A 53 -7.39 -17.73 9.39
C ARG A 53 -7.31 -17.01 10.73
N VAL A 54 -6.35 -17.35 11.57
CA VAL A 54 -6.18 -16.72 12.88
C VAL A 54 -5.77 -15.26 12.72
N GLY A 55 -4.75 -14.99 11.90
CA GLY A 55 -4.26 -13.64 11.62
C GLY A 55 -5.35 -12.76 11.01
N ASP A 56 -6.12 -13.30 10.07
CA ASP A 56 -7.24 -12.62 9.42
C ASP A 56 -8.36 -12.30 10.41
N GLY A 57 -8.72 -13.25 11.28
CA GLY A 57 -9.72 -13.04 12.32
C GLY A 57 -9.32 -11.97 13.36
N LEU A 58 -8.04 -11.94 13.76
CA LEU A 58 -7.49 -10.91 14.64
C LEU A 58 -7.47 -9.54 13.96
N SER A 59 -7.07 -9.49 12.69
CA SER A 59 -7.04 -8.29 11.86
C SER A 59 -8.44 -7.69 11.70
N ARG A 60 -9.43 -8.52 11.38
CA ARG A 60 -10.85 -8.14 11.32
C ARG A 60 -11.34 -7.56 12.64
N ARG A 61 -11.03 -8.22 13.76
CA ARG A 61 -11.44 -7.74 15.09
C ARG A 61 -10.82 -6.38 15.39
N TRP A 62 -9.54 -6.20 15.07
CA TRP A 62 -8.85 -4.95 15.30
C TRP A 62 -9.44 -3.81 14.45
N LEU A 63 -9.59 -4.00 13.13
CA LEU A 63 -10.14 -3.00 12.21
C LEU A 63 -11.55 -2.54 12.62
N LYS A 64 -12.41 -3.47 13.07
CA LYS A 64 -13.75 -3.13 13.56
C LYS A 64 -13.71 -2.36 14.88
N ARG A 65 -12.84 -2.77 15.81
CA ARG A 65 -12.67 -2.09 17.10
C ARG A 65 -12.15 -0.66 16.93
N THR A 66 -11.26 -0.43 15.97
CA THR A 66 -10.70 0.91 15.68
C THR A 66 -11.59 1.76 14.78
N ARG A 67 -12.73 1.23 14.32
CA ARG A 67 -13.66 1.90 13.38
C ARG A 67 -12.92 2.40 12.13
N ASN A 68 -12.05 1.56 11.57
CA ASN A 68 -11.29 1.89 10.38
C ASN A 68 -12.25 2.33 9.25
N PRO A 69 -11.98 3.46 8.56
CA PRO A 69 -12.87 4.02 7.54
C PRO A 69 -13.09 3.08 6.34
N TYR A 70 -12.14 2.19 6.04
CA TYR A 70 -12.18 1.30 4.89
C TYR A 70 -12.73 -0.10 5.24
N ILE A 71 -13.21 -0.32 6.48
CA ILE A 71 -13.66 -1.66 6.91
C ILE A 71 -14.84 -2.19 6.09
N ALA A 72 -15.72 -1.32 5.58
CA ALA A 72 -16.84 -1.74 4.74
C ALA A 72 -16.36 -2.31 3.40
N GLU A 73 -15.36 -1.68 2.79
CA GLU A 73 -14.74 -2.17 1.56
C GLU A 73 -14.00 -3.49 1.80
N ILE A 74 -13.24 -3.60 2.90
CA ILE A 74 -12.54 -4.83 3.26
C ILE A 74 -13.55 -5.96 3.57
N ASP A 75 -14.67 -5.68 4.26
CA ASP A 75 -15.75 -6.64 4.49
C ASP A 75 -16.32 -7.14 3.13
N ALA A 76 -16.48 -6.26 2.13
CA ALA A 76 -16.98 -6.62 0.80
C ALA A 76 -15.96 -7.44 0.00
N VAL A 77 -14.68 -7.08 0.05
CA VAL A 77 -13.58 -7.89 -0.53
C VAL A 77 -13.56 -9.28 0.09
N ALA A 78 -13.64 -9.38 1.43
CA ALA A 78 -13.67 -10.66 2.15
C ALA A 78 -14.87 -11.52 1.74
N ALA A 79 -16.05 -10.91 1.57
CA ALA A 79 -17.24 -11.60 1.09
C ALA A 79 -17.08 -12.13 -0.33
N ARG A 80 -16.40 -11.38 -1.21
CA ARG A 80 -16.13 -11.81 -2.60
C ARG A 80 -15.11 -12.93 -2.67
N ILE A 81 -14.06 -12.87 -1.85
CA ILE A 81 -13.03 -13.91 -1.77
C ILE A 81 -13.62 -15.23 -1.24
N GLY A 82 -14.57 -15.17 -0.30
CA GLY A 82 -15.22 -16.36 0.27
C GLY A 82 -14.31 -17.17 1.19
N GLY A 83 -13.17 -16.62 1.60
CA GLY A 83 -12.13 -17.28 2.39
C GLY A 83 -11.33 -16.29 3.26
N PRO A 84 -10.39 -16.78 4.08
CA PRO A 84 -9.56 -15.94 4.93
C PRO A 84 -8.50 -15.19 4.12
N GLY A 85 -8.04 -14.07 4.66
CA GLY A 85 -6.83 -13.37 4.22
C GLY A 85 -7.05 -11.91 3.84
N ALA A 86 -8.28 -11.51 3.52
CA ALA A 86 -8.60 -10.14 3.09
C ALA A 86 -8.24 -9.08 4.14
N TYR A 87 -8.54 -9.33 5.42
CA TYR A 87 -8.25 -8.38 6.51
C TYR A 87 -6.77 -8.41 6.87
N LEU A 88 -6.14 -9.59 6.86
CA LEU A 88 -4.71 -9.72 7.12
C LEU A 88 -3.90 -8.99 6.05
N LEU A 89 -4.23 -9.19 4.76
CA LEU A 89 -3.61 -8.51 3.63
C LEU A 89 -3.68 -6.98 3.79
N ASN A 90 -4.81 -6.45 4.25
CA ASN A 90 -5.00 -5.01 4.50
C ASN A 90 -4.38 -4.48 5.80
N LEU A 91 -3.69 -5.34 6.57
CA LEU A 91 -2.80 -4.96 7.66
C LEU A 91 -1.37 -5.45 7.42
N SER A 92 -1.10 -6.08 6.27
CA SER A 92 0.24 -6.49 5.86
C SER A 92 1.04 -5.25 5.47
N PHE A 93 1.75 -4.73 6.46
CA PHE A 93 2.56 -3.52 6.38
C PHE A 93 4.07 -3.82 6.41
N GLU A 94 4.46 -5.09 6.25
CA GLU A 94 5.82 -5.50 6.51
C GLU A 94 6.59 -5.70 5.19
N TRP A 95 7.89 -5.37 5.18
CA TRP A 95 8.96 -5.84 4.26
C TRP A 95 9.79 -4.81 3.51
N THR A 96 10.99 -5.26 3.12
CA THR A 96 12.16 -4.44 2.75
C THR A 96 11.88 -3.62 1.51
N CYS A 97 12.25 -2.35 1.57
CA CYS A 97 11.92 -1.40 0.52
C CYS A 97 13.07 -0.40 0.35
N THR A 98 13.33 0.02 -0.88
CA THR A 98 14.22 1.14 -1.18
C THR A 98 13.45 2.20 -1.94
N ALA A 99 13.54 3.45 -1.51
CA ALA A 99 12.95 4.58 -2.24
C ALA A 99 13.95 5.74 -2.29
N GLY A 100 13.94 6.46 -3.41
CA GLY A 100 14.70 7.67 -3.63
C GLY A 100 13.84 8.71 -4.32
N VAL A 101 13.97 9.97 -3.89
CA VAL A 101 13.23 11.10 -4.46
C VAL A 101 14.14 12.32 -4.57
N GLY A 102 13.98 13.08 -5.64
CA GLY A 102 14.67 14.35 -5.84
C GLY A 102 14.38 14.95 -7.22
N PRO A 103 15.05 16.06 -7.56
CA PRO A 103 14.93 16.70 -8.86
C PRO A 103 15.14 15.71 -10.00
N ASP A 104 14.29 15.75 -11.01
CA ASP A 104 14.42 14.91 -12.19
C ASP A 104 15.66 15.36 -12.99
N PRO A 105 16.67 14.49 -13.23
CA PRO A 105 17.84 14.85 -14.02
C PRO A 105 17.55 15.13 -15.51
N SER A 106 16.33 14.87 -15.96
CA SER A 106 15.87 14.97 -17.35
C SER A 106 14.68 15.94 -17.52
N GLY A 107 14.27 16.67 -16.48
CA GLY A 107 13.15 17.60 -16.56
C GLY A 107 13.06 18.56 -15.37
N ASP A 108 12.09 19.47 -15.41
CA ASP A 108 11.96 20.56 -14.43
C ASP A 108 11.18 20.15 -13.16
N GLY A 109 10.86 18.87 -13.01
CA GLY A 109 10.08 18.36 -11.88
C GLY A 109 10.88 17.45 -10.93
N ASN A 110 10.18 16.55 -10.25
CA ASN A 110 10.80 15.51 -9.43
C ASN A 110 10.64 14.12 -10.02
N ARG A 111 11.57 13.24 -9.63
CA ARG A 111 11.54 11.81 -9.92
C ARG A 111 11.57 11.02 -8.62
N MET A 112 10.62 10.09 -8.47
CA MET A 112 10.63 9.09 -7.41
C MET A 112 10.94 7.71 -8.01
N LEU A 113 11.91 7.02 -7.44
CA LEU A 113 12.25 5.63 -7.75
C LEU A 113 12.00 4.77 -6.51
N ARG A 114 11.49 3.56 -6.72
CA ARG A 114 11.05 2.68 -5.64
C ARG A 114 11.23 1.22 -6.02
N THR A 115 11.77 0.42 -5.11
CA THR A 115 11.64 -1.05 -5.09
C THR A 115 10.83 -1.47 -3.87
N LEU A 116 9.84 -2.33 -4.09
CA LEU A 116 9.05 -2.99 -3.04
C LEU A 116 9.40 -4.46 -3.05
N ASP A 117 9.99 -4.95 -1.96
CA ASP A 117 10.40 -6.34 -1.84
C ASP A 117 9.50 -7.03 -0.81
N TRP A 118 9.03 -8.21 -1.18
CA TRP A 118 8.11 -8.99 -0.35
C TRP A 118 8.53 -10.46 -0.42
N PRO A 119 8.69 -11.17 0.73
CA PRO A 119 9.04 -12.59 0.76
C PRO A 119 7.90 -13.54 0.36
N LEU A 120 6.79 -13.00 -0.16
CA LEU A 120 5.65 -13.76 -0.63
C LEU A 120 5.74 -13.85 -2.16
N ASP A 121 6.04 -15.05 -2.64
CA ASP A 121 6.13 -15.33 -4.07
C ASP A 121 4.81 -14.99 -4.78
N GLY A 122 4.89 -14.56 -6.04
CA GLY A 122 3.73 -14.30 -6.88
C GLY A 122 3.20 -12.86 -6.79
N LEU A 123 3.57 -12.06 -5.80
CA LEU A 123 3.04 -10.69 -5.72
C LEU A 123 3.53 -9.79 -6.84
N GLY A 124 4.81 -9.87 -7.22
CA GLY A 124 5.34 -9.10 -8.35
C GLY A 124 4.64 -9.45 -9.67
N GLU A 125 4.34 -10.74 -9.88
CA GLU A 125 3.67 -11.24 -11.08
C GLU A 125 2.19 -10.89 -11.15
N ASN A 126 1.55 -10.64 -10.01
CA ASN A 126 0.13 -10.34 -9.92
C ASN A 126 -0.16 -8.86 -9.64
N LEU A 127 0.87 -8.01 -9.68
CA LEU A 127 0.75 -6.56 -9.56
C LEU A 127 -0.14 -6.00 -10.67
N ILE A 128 -0.95 -4.99 -10.33
CA ILE A 128 -1.77 -4.22 -11.26
C ILE A 128 -1.55 -2.73 -11.02
N VAL A 129 -1.87 -1.92 -12.02
CA VAL A 129 -2.09 -0.48 -11.82
C VAL A 129 -3.60 -0.25 -11.75
N ALA A 130 -4.09 0.22 -10.62
CA ALA A 130 -5.47 0.62 -10.44
C ALA A 130 -5.61 2.13 -10.65
N ARG A 131 -6.44 2.54 -11.61
CA ARG A 131 -6.82 3.94 -11.79
C ARG A 131 -8.09 4.22 -10.98
N HIS A 132 -7.98 5.09 -10.00
CA HIS A 132 -9.08 5.51 -9.14
C HIS A 132 -9.57 6.89 -9.53
N GLU A 133 -10.88 7.11 -9.44
CA GLU A 133 -11.49 8.43 -9.59
C GLU A 133 -11.88 9.00 -8.23
N THR A 134 -11.56 10.28 -8.02
CA THR A 134 -11.79 10.98 -6.75
C THR A 134 -12.22 12.42 -7.02
N ASP A 135 -12.79 13.09 -6.02
CA ASP A 135 -13.22 14.49 -6.14
C ASP A 135 -12.06 15.46 -6.45
N VAL A 136 -10.83 15.10 -6.09
CA VAL A 136 -9.61 15.89 -6.34
C VAL A 136 -8.84 15.41 -7.58
N GLY A 137 -9.47 14.56 -8.39
CA GLY A 137 -8.92 14.03 -9.64
C GLY A 137 -8.36 12.60 -9.52
N PRO A 138 -7.98 11.98 -10.64
CA PRO A 138 -7.58 10.59 -10.64
C PRO A 138 -6.24 10.37 -9.94
N TYR A 139 -6.01 9.14 -9.49
CA TYR A 139 -4.69 8.64 -9.12
C TYR A 139 -4.51 7.19 -9.57
N TYR A 140 -3.25 6.77 -9.66
CA TYR A 140 -2.82 5.47 -10.14
C TYR A 140 -2.09 4.75 -9.01
N ASP A 141 -2.66 3.66 -8.52
CA ASP A 141 -2.13 2.84 -7.43
C ASP A 141 -1.47 1.59 -7.99
N LEU A 142 -0.22 1.31 -7.60
CA LEU A 142 0.42 0.04 -7.85
C LEU A 142 0.02 -0.91 -6.73
N THR A 143 -0.93 -1.79 -7.01
CA THR A 143 -1.66 -2.56 -6.00
C THR A 143 -1.95 -4.00 -6.45
N TRP A 144 -2.72 -4.72 -5.65
CA TRP A 144 -3.18 -6.08 -5.89
C TRP A 144 -4.68 -6.19 -5.70
N PRO A 145 -5.37 -7.07 -6.44
CA PRO A 145 -6.78 -7.33 -6.18
C PRO A 145 -6.99 -7.80 -4.74
N GLY A 146 -7.88 -7.12 -4.02
CA GLY A 146 -8.18 -7.36 -2.61
C GLY A 146 -7.34 -6.55 -1.61
N PHE A 147 -6.32 -5.83 -2.06
CA PHE A 147 -5.63 -4.82 -1.26
C PHE A 147 -6.33 -3.47 -1.43
N VAL A 148 -6.86 -2.96 -0.32
CA VAL A 148 -7.71 -1.76 -0.21
C VAL A 148 -6.85 -0.54 0.14
N GLY A 149 -5.71 -0.72 0.81
CA GLY A 149 -4.77 0.38 1.06
C GLY A 149 -3.92 0.75 -0.16
N THR A 150 -3.03 1.71 0.04
CA THR A 150 -2.07 2.18 -0.98
C THR A 150 -0.66 2.12 -0.42
N VAL A 151 0.29 1.58 -1.19
CA VAL A 151 1.71 1.50 -0.81
C VAL A 151 2.62 2.29 -1.76
N THR A 152 2.22 2.46 -3.01
CA THR A 152 2.96 3.25 -4.01
C THR A 152 1.97 3.74 -5.05
N ALA A 153 1.83 5.05 -5.17
CA ALA A 153 0.89 5.64 -6.12
C ALA A 153 1.36 6.98 -6.67
N MET A 154 0.70 7.41 -7.74
CA MET A 154 0.91 8.70 -8.38
C MET A 154 -0.43 9.33 -8.74
N ALA A 155 -0.57 10.61 -8.40
CA ALA A 155 -1.65 11.48 -8.86
C ALA A 155 -1.06 12.51 -9.83
N PRO A 156 -1.20 12.32 -11.15
CA PRO A 156 -0.64 13.24 -12.15
C PRO A 156 -1.09 14.69 -11.90
N GLY A 157 -0.13 15.61 -11.94
CA GLY A 157 -0.39 17.03 -11.65
C GLY A 157 -0.61 17.36 -10.16
N ARG A 158 -0.44 16.40 -9.24
CA ARG A 158 -0.51 16.64 -7.79
C ARG A 158 0.77 16.20 -7.07
N PHE A 159 1.00 14.90 -6.95
CA PHE A 159 2.15 14.30 -6.25
C PHE A 159 2.25 12.79 -6.51
N SER A 160 3.37 12.18 -6.14
CA SER A 160 3.53 10.73 -5.98
C SER A 160 4.11 10.40 -4.62
N ALA A 161 3.81 9.20 -4.12
CA ALA A 161 4.25 8.79 -2.79
C ALA A 161 4.39 7.28 -2.66
N ALA A 162 5.28 6.86 -1.77
CA ALA A 162 5.51 5.45 -1.44
C ALA A 162 5.76 5.28 0.06
N ILE A 163 5.35 4.13 0.62
CA ILE A 163 5.63 3.76 2.01
C ILE A 163 6.71 2.70 2.09
N ASN A 164 7.70 2.92 2.95
CA ASN A 164 8.66 1.91 3.38
C ASN A 164 8.43 1.59 4.86
N GLN A 165 8.49 0.30 5.20
CA GLN A 165 8.48 -0.10 6.60
C GLN A 165 9.83 0.25 7.26
N PRO A 166 9.84 0.92 8.42
CA PRO A 166 11.06 1.13 9.18
C PRO A 166 11.49 -0.19 9.86
N PRO A 167 12.77 -0.33 10.22
CA PRO A 167 13.23 -1.43 11.04
C PRO A 167 12.45 -1.50 12.36
N MET A 168 12.18 -2.72 12.83
CA MET A 168 11.52 -2.91 14.12
C MET A 168 12.33 -2.24 15.24
N HIS A 169 11.64 -1.46 16.07
CA HIS A 169 12.24 -0.86 17.25
C HIS A 169 12.85 -1.92 18.16
N ARG A 170 14.10 -1.68 18.58
CA ARG A 170 14.80 -2.53 19.53
C ARG A 170 14.57 -2.03 20.96
N TYR A 171 13.73 -2.72 21.72
CA TYR A 171 13.50 -2.43 23.14
C TYR A 171 14.36 -3.32 24.04
N THR A 172 14.68 -4.52 23.55
CA THR A 172 15.38 -5.55 24.29
C THR A 172 16.45 -6.21 23.42
N PRO A 173 17.34 -7.05 23.98
CA PRO A 173 18.23 -7.88 23.18
C PRO A 173 17.51 -8.98 22.37
N SER A 174 16.22 -9.20 22.59
CA SER A 174 15.44 -10.28 21.97
C SER A 174 14.50 -9.76 20.89
N CYS A 175 14.80 -10.10 19.63
CA CYS A 175 13.95 -9.78 18.48
C CYS A 175 12.50 -10.29 18.67
N GLY A 176 12.32 -11.50 19.20
CA GLY A 176 10.98 -12.06 19.41
C GLY A 176 10.16 -11.30 20.46
N LEU A 177 10.81 -10.80 21.52
CA LEU A 177 10.13 -10.01 22.54
C LEU A 177 9.76 -8.63 22.01
N ASP A 178 10.63 -8.00 21.24
CA ASP A 178 10.37 -6.72 20.59
C ASP A 178 9.23 -6.81 19.58
N TRP A 179 9.14 -7.93 18.84
CA TRP A 179 8.01 -8.22 17.96
C TRP A 179 6.70 -8.32 18.74
N LEU A 180 6.68 -9.03 19.87
CA LEU A 180 5.51 -9.13 20.73
C LEU A 180 5.09 -7.76 21.28
N ILE A 181 6.05 -6.92 21.69
CA ILE A 181 5.79 -5.55 22.14
C ILE A 181 5.15 -4.73 21.01
N GLY A 182 5.70 -4.80 19.80
CA GLY A 182 5.14 -4.13 18.62
C GLY A 182 3.70 -4.57 18.32
N ARG A 183 3.43 -5.88 18.35
CA ARG A 183 2.07 -6.43 18.16
C ARG A 183 1.11 -6.00 19.26
N ALA A 184 1.57 -5.95 20.51
CA ALA A 184 0.78 -5.43 21.62
C ALA A 184 0.45 -3.94 21.43
N ARG A 185 1.43 -3.10 21.08
CA ARG A 185 1.22 -1.67 20.81
C ARG A 185 0.20 -1.44 19.71
N LEU A 186 0.36 -2.15 18.58
CA LEU A 186 -0.62 -2.13 17.50
C LEU A 186 -2.01 -2.52 18.01
N TRP A 187 -2.10 -3.61 18.78
CA TRP A 187 -3.37 -4.08 19.32
C TRP A 187 -4.08 -3.05 20.20
N TRP A 188 -3.33 -2.23 20.94
CA TRP A 188 -3.89 -1.16 21.78
C TRP A 188 -4.17 0.12 21.02
N SER A 189 -3.41 0.41 19.96
CA SER A 189 -3.61 1.56 19.10
C SER A 189 -5.02 1.61 18.50
N ARG A 190 -5.50 2.83 18.28
CA ARG A 190 -6.75 3.16 17.59
C ARG A 190 -6.52 3.97 16.32
N GLU A 191 -5.26 4.21 16.00
CA GLU A 191 -4.87 5.09 14.90
C GLU A 191 -4.95 4.37 13.56
N LEU A 192 -4.74 5.14 12.49
CA LEU A 192 -4.88 4.63 11.13
C LEU A 192 -3.61 3.88 10.71
N PRO A 193 -3.71 2.70 10.08
CA PRO A 193 -2.56 2.07 9.43
C PRO A 193 -2.00 2.99 8.33
N PRO A 194 -0.67 3.08 8.16
CA PRO A 194 -0.06 4.00 7.20
C PRO A 194 -0.53 3.79 5.76
N LEU A 195 -0.75 2.53 5.34
CA LEU A 195 -1.28 2.18 4.01
C LEU A 195 -2.69 2.75 3.77
N HIS A 196 -3.50 2.87 4.82
CA HIS A 196 -4.84 3.47 4.74
C HIS A 196 -4.77 5.00 4.82
N LEU A 197 -3.81 5.55 5.56
CA LEU A 197 -3.55 6.99 5.54
C LEU A 197 -3.10 7.44 4.15
N LEU A 198 -2.19 6.69 3.52
CA LEU A 198 -1.69 7.05 2.21
C LEU A 198 -2.81 7.02 1.16
N ARG A 199 -3.67 6.00 1.19
CA ARG A 199 -4.87 5.98 0.35
C ARG A 199 -5.72 7.24 0.55
N ARG A 200 -6.04 7.59 1.80
CA ARG A 200 -6.81 8.80 2.11
C ARG A 200 -6.16 10.05 1.51
N VAL A 201 -4.84 10.16 1.61
CA VAL A 201 -4.10 11.30 1.06
C VAL A 201 -4.29 11.42 -0.45
N PHE A 202 -4.25 10.32 -1.19
CA PHE A 202 -4.54 10.32 -2.64
C PHE A 202 -5.99 10.66 -2.97
N GLU A 203 -6.93 10.22 -2.12
CA GLU A 203 -8.37 10.48 -2.25
C GLU A 203 -8.77 11.93 -1.94
N THR A 204 -8.04 12.63 -1.07
CA THR A 204 -8.50 13.93 -0.54
C THR A 204 -7.56 15.12 -0.76
N CYS A 205 -6.25 14.90 -0.97
CA CYS A 205 -5.29 16.01 -1.00
C CYS A 205 -5.16 16.61 -2.40
N CYS A 206 -5.24 17.94 -2.52
CA CYS A 206 -5.20 18.61 -3.82
C CYS A 206 -3.77 18.75 -4.39
N GLY A 207 -2.73 18.57 -3.57
CA GLY A 207 -1.34 18.76 -4.00
C GLY A 207 -0.32 18.38 -2.93
N TYR A 208 0.96 18.56 -3.26
CA TYR A 208 2.10 18.16 -2.42
C TYR A 208 2.06 18.74 -1.00
N ASP A 209 1.82 20.05 -0.84
CA ASP A 209 1.90 20.70 0.48
C ASP A 209 0.82 20.20 1.43
N ASP A 210 -0.41 20.05 0.92
CA ASP A 210 -1.55 19.49 1.66
C ASP A 210 -1.29 18.02 2.04
N ALA A 211 -0.85 17.20 1.07
CA ALA A 211 -0.45 15.82 1.31
C ALA A 211 0.62 15.73 2.39
N ARG A 212 1.66 16.57 2.32
CA ARG A 212 2.73 16.63 3.31
C ARG A 212 2.20 16.98 4.70
N GLN A 213 1.30 17.96 4.81
CA GLN A 213 0.70 18.34 6.10
C GLN A 213 -0.10 17.19 6.72
N VAL A 214 -0.97 16.54 5.95
CA VAL A 214 -1.75 15.39 6.43
C VAL A 214 -0.82 14.25 6.87
N LEU A 215 0.22 13.98 6.09
CA LEU A 215 1.20 12.92 6.34
C LEU A 215 2.13 13.18 7.52
N ILE A 216 2.32 14.43 7.99
CA ILE A 216 3.10 14.71 9.21
C ILE A 216 2.22 14.80 10.46
N GLN A 217 0.95 15.21 10.32
CA GLN A 217 0.08 15.49 11.46
C GLN A 217 -0.75 14.29 11.90
N THR A 218 -1.14 13.40 10.98
CA THR A 218 -2.04 12.29 11.32
C THR A 218 -1.31 11.21 12.10
N GLU A 219 -1.79 10.85 13.29
CA GLU A 219 -1.23 9.76 14.10
C GLU A 219 -1.34 8.40 13.38
N LEU A 220 -0.38 7.50 13.62
CA LEU A 220 -0.26 6.23 12.91
C LEU A 220 -0.35 5.05 13.87
N ALA A 221 -0.94 3.95 13.41
CA ALA A 221 -1.01 2.72 14.20
C ALA A 221 0.34 1.99 14.32
N MET A 222 1.28 2.32 13.43
CA MET A 222 2.58 1.70 13.27
C MET A 222 3.51 2.68 12.54
N PRO A 223 4.83 2.61 12.82
CA PRO A 223 5.79 3.57 12.29
C PRO A 223 5.95 3.38 10.77
N ALA A 224 6.27 4.45 10.05
CA ALA A 224 6.38 4.43 8.59
C ALA A 224 7.44 5.43 8.10
N PHE A 225 8.15 5.07 7.03
CA PHE A 225 8.84 6.04 6.19
C PHE A 225 8.00 6.33 4.96
N ILE A 226 7.73 7.60 4.69
CA ILE A 226 6.88 8.03 3.58
C ILE A 226 7.71 8.91 2.66
N THR A 227 7.99 8.41 1.46
CA THR A 227 8.65 9.18 0.42
C THR A 227 7.59 9.93 -0.36
N LEU A 228 7.74 11.25 -0.50
CA LEU A 228 6.77 12.13 -1.15
C LEU A 228 7.46 13.02 -2.19
N SER A 229 6.86 13.08 -3.38
CA SER A 229 7.35 13.84 -4.54
C SER A 229 6.22 14.72 -5.08
N GLY A 230 6.44 16.03 -5.11
CA GLY A 230 5.56 17.01 -5.76
C GLY A 230 5.96 17.29 -7.20
N LEU A 231 5.54 18.45 -7.71
CA LEU A 231 5.78 18.86 -9.09
C LEU A 231 7.05 19.69 -9.27
N ALA A 232 7.42 20.50 -8.26
CA ALA A 232 8.59 21.37 -8.33
C ALA A 232 9.83 20.67 -7.75
N PRO A 233 11.06 20.99 -8.20
CA PRO A 233 12.29 20.31 -7.77
C PRO A 233 12.56 20.33 -6.26
N ASP A 234 12.02 21.31 -5.54
CA ASP A 234 12.14 21.46 -4.09
C ASP A 234 11.05 20.70 -3.30
N GLN A 235 10.01 20.20 -3.99
CA GLN A 235 8.93 19.43 -3.39
C GLN A 235 9.27 17.94 -3.27
N ALA A 236 10.37 17.63 -2.59
CA ALA A 236 10.82 16.26 -2.37
C ALA A 236 11.18 16.06 -0.90
N CYS A 237 10.58 15.07 -0.24
CA CYS A 237 10.95 14.74 1.14
C CYS A 237 10.73 13.28 1.51
N VAL A 238 11.46 12.83 2.53
CA VAL A 238 11.17 11.61 3.27
C VAL A 238 10.64 12.02 4.64
N ILE A 239 9.48 11.47 5.00
CA ILE A 239 8.82 11.71 6.28
C ILE A 239 9.01 10.46 7.14
N GLU A 240 9.74 10.60 8.24
CA GLU A 240 9.89 9.54 9.23
C GLU A 240 8.83 9.70 10.32
N ARG A 241 7.96 8.70 10.47
CA ARG A 241 6.86 8.71 11.44
C ARG A 241 7.00 7.56 12.41
N SER A 242 6.86 7.87 13.70
CA SER A 242 6.60 6.88 14.74
C SER A 242 5.09 6.61 14.89
N GLU A 243 4.75 5.51 15.57
CA GLU A 243 3.45 5.36 16.20
C GLU A 243 3.20 6.36 17.34
#